data_AF-A0AAV6TNG0-F1
#
_entry.id   AF-A0AAV6TNG0-F1
#
_cell.length_a   1.000
_cell.length_b   1.000
_cell.length_c   1.000
_cell.angle_alpha   90.00
_cell.angle_beta   90.00
_cell.angle_gamma   90.00
#
_symmetry.space_group_name_H-M   'P 1'
#
loop_
_entity.id
_entity.type
_entity.pdbx_description
1 polymer ?
#
loop_
_entity_poly.entity_id
_entity_poly.type
_entity_poly.pdbx_seq_one_letter_code
_entity_poly.pdbx_strand_id
1 'polypeptide(L)' 'MTTLQKAIDLVTKATEEDKKKNYEEAFRLYEHGVEYFLHSIK' A
#
# COMPACT_ATOMS: atom_id res chain seq x y z
N MET A 1 -8.58 -12.99 5.26
CA MET A 1 -7.46 -12.28 4.62
C MET A 1 -6.46 -11.89 5.69
N THR A 2 -5.20 -12.24 5.54
CA THR A 2 -4.13 -11.83 6.46
C THR A 2 -3.82 -10.34 6.28
N THR A 3 -3.38 -9.68 7.34
CA THR A 3 -2.93 -8.27 7.30
C THR A 3 -1.79 -8.07 6.29
N LEU A 4 -0.96 -9.10 6.10
CA LEU A 4 0.08 -9.14 5.07
C LEU A 4 -0.48 -9.09 3.65
N GLN A 5 -1.55 -9.83 3.35
CA GLN A 5 -2.15 -9.80 2.00
C GLN A 5 -2.74 -8.41 1.69
N LYS A 6 -3.39 -7.78 2.67
CA LYS A 6 -3.90 -6.40 2.51
C LYS A 6 -2.77 -5.39 2.25
N ALA A 7 -1.62 -5.55 2.91
CA ALA A 7 -0.46 -4.70 2.69
C ALA A 7 0.03 -4.82 1.23
N ILE A 8 0.12 -6.06 0.72
CA ILE A 8 0.51 -6.34 -0.67
C ILE A 8 -0.48 -5.70 -1.65
N ASP A 9 -1.78 -5.88 -1.44
CA ASP A 9 -2.81 -5.32 -2.32
C ASP A 9 -2.75 -3.77 -2.37
N LEU A 10 -2.50 -3.13 -1.23
CA LEU A 10 -2.36 -1.67 -1.12
C LEU A 10 -1.13 -1.16 -1.88
N VAL A 11 0.05 -1.76 -1.69
CA VAL A 11 1.25 -1.32 -2.40
C VAL A 11 1.19 -1.62 -3.90
N THR A 12 0.54 -2.72 -4.31
CA THR A 12 0.29 -2.99 -5.73
C THR A 12 -0.58 -1.89 -6.33
N LYS A 13 -1.67 -1.51 -5.67
CA LYS A 13 -2.53 -0.42 -6.13
C LYS A 13 -1.81 0.93 -6.15
N ALA A 14 -0.95 1.19 -5.16
CA ALA A 14 -0.10 2.38 -5.14
C ALA A 14 0.80 2.46 -6.39
N THR A 15 1.40 1.33 -6.81
CA THR A 15 2.24 1.30 -8.02
C THR A 15 1.46 1.57 -9.30
N GLU A 16 0.17 1.19 -9.36
CA GLU A 16 -0.69 1.50 -10.50
C GLU A 16 -1.01 2.99 -10.57
N GLU A 17 -1.30 3.61 -9.43
CA GLU A 17 -1.57 5.05 -9.35
C GLU A 17 -0.31 5.89 -9.62
N ASP A 18 0.86 5.44 -9.17
CA ASP A 18 2.15 6.08 -9.46
C ASP A 18 2.45 6.07 -10.97
N LYS A 19 2.20 4.94 -11.66
CA LYS A 19 2.30 4.86 -13.13
C LYS A 19 1.34 5.79 -13.86
N LYS A 20 0.17 6.07 -13.27
CA LYS A 20 -0.81 7.05 -13.79
C LYS A 20 -0.45 8.50 -13.46
N LYS A 21 0.65 8.74 -12.72
CA LYS A 21 1.05 10.04 -12.16
C LYS A 21 0.07 10.60 -11.12
N ASN A 22 -0.75 9.74 -10.54
CA ASN A 22 -1.65 10.09 -9.44
C ASN A 22 -0.89 10.00 -8.11
N TYR A 23 0.13 10.85 -7.96
CA TYR A 23 1.10 10.76 -6.87
C TYR A 23 0.48 10.93 -5.48
N GLU A 24 -0.56 11.75 -5.35
CA GLU A 24 -1.22 11.98 -4.07
C GLU A 24 -1.94 10.71 -3.56
N GLU A 25 -2.64 10.01 -4.46
CA GLU A 25 -3.30 8.75 -4.13
C GLU A 25 -2.27 7.61 -3.93
N ALA A 26 -1.25 7.54 -4.79
CA ALA A 26 -0.16 6.59 -4.65
C ALA A 26 0.54 6.74 -3.28
N PHE A 27 0.81 7.99 -2.86
CA PHE A 27 1.43 8.29 -1.57
C PHE A 27 0.59 7.77 -0.40
N ARG A 28 -0.72 8.07 -0.39
CA ARG A 28 -1.64 7.56 0.66
C ARG A 28 -1.67 6.04 0.70
N LEU A 29 -1.74 5.38 -0.46
CA LEU A 29 -1.75 3.92 -0.56
C LEU A 29 -0.43 3.31 -0.05
N TYR A 30 0.70 3.96 -0.32
CA TYR A 30 2.00 3.56 0.23
C TYR A 30 2.06 3.70 1.76
N GLU A 31 1.61 4.82 2.33
CA GLU A 31 1.58 5.01 3.78
C GLU A 31 0.77 3.90 4.47
N HIS A 32 -0.45 3.63 3.97
CA HIS A 32 -1.27 2.56 4.50
C HIS A 32 -0.62 1.18 4.31
N GLY A 33 -0.05 0.90 3.14
CA GLY A 33 0.63 -0.37 2.88
C GLY A 33 1.76 -0.63 3.88
N VAL A 34 2.58 0.38 4.15
CA VAL A 34 3.68 0.32 5.14
C VAL A 34 3.14 0.10 6.56
N GLU A 35 2.05 0.78 6.93
CA GLU A 35 1.42 0.60 8.24
C GLU A 35 0.91 -0.83 8.46
N TYR A 36 0.30 -1.44 7.43
CA TYR A 36 -0.12 -2.84 7.48
C TYR A 36 1.05 -3.83 7.53
N PHE A 37 2.17 -3.53 6.86
CA PHE A 37 3.39 -4.34 7.00
C PHE A 37 3.92 -4.28 8.44
N LEU A 38 3.99 -3.08 9.02
CA LEU A 38 4.48 -2.89 10.39
C LEU A 38 3.60 -3.63 11.41
N HIS A 39 2.28 -3.56 11.23
CA HIS A 39 1.33 -4.28 12.08
C HIS A 39 1.45 -5.81 11.94
N SER A 40 1.87 -6.32 10.78
CA SER A 40 2.00 -7.76 10.53
C SER A 40 3.31 -8.36 11.07
N ILE A 41 4.29 -7.54 11.45
CA ILE A 41 5.60 -7.97 11.98
C ILE A 41 5.57 -8.06 13.52
N LYS A 42 4.61 -7.40 14.18
CA LYS A 42 4.51 -7.29 15.64
C LYS A 42 3.61 -8.38 16.24
#